data_AF-A0A022VYF7-F1
#
_entry.id   AF-A0A022VYF7-F1
#
_cell.length_a   1.000
_cell.length_b   1.000
_cell.length_c   1.000
_cell.angle_alpha   90.00
_cell.angle_beta   90.00
_cell.angle_gamma   90.00
#
_symmetry.space_group_name_H-M   'P 1'
#
loop_
_entity.id
_entity.type
_entity.pdbx_description
1 polymer ?
#
loop_
_entity_poly.entity_id
_entity_poly.type
_entity_poly.pdbx_seq_one_letter_code
_entity_poly.pdbx_strand_id
1 'polypeptide(L)'
;MSEQDPRVLLQKADKALQSASGGFSFFGNKTEKFENAADLYTQAANCFRVQKMNKEAGAAFEKAAAIFTLNLNEPGDAANTLTEAFKVYRKSDPEDAARVLQTAIQHYISTGNFRRAASHQQNLAEVFEVEIGDETRALAAYEKAAEWFEGDNAEALANKHFLKVADLAALKGDYAKAVANFEKVAKSSINNNLMKWSVKEYFMKATMCHLASKVSYYASSTLPTAAVQYS
;
A
#
# COMPACT_ATOMS: atom_id res chain seq x y z
N MET A 1 -23.11 5.56 26.80
CA MET A 1 -21.67 5.44 26.49
C MET A 1 -21.14 6.85 26.37
N SER A 2 -20.40 7.31 27.38
CA SER A 2 -20.00 8.71 27.54
C SER A 2 -19.24 9.21 26.30
N GLU A 3 -19.85 10.13 25.55
CA GLU A 3 -19.18 10.95 24.53
C GLU A 3 -18.09 11.77 25.23
N GLN A 4 -16.91 11.18 25.39
CA GLN A 4 -15.75 11.98 25.73
C GLN A 4 -15.36 12.75 24.48
N ASP A 5 -15.39 14.07 24.58
CA ASP A 5 -14.98 14.94 23.48
C ASP A 5 -13.57 14.54 23.01
N PRO A 6 -13.38 14.20 21.73
CA PRO A 6 -12.11 13.71 21.22
C PRO A 6 -10.99 14.76 21.34
N ARG A 7 -11.36 16.05 21.35
CA ARG A 7 -10.46 17.17 21.64
C ARG A 7 -9.93 17.16 23.08
N VAL A 8 -10.76 16.78 24.05
CA VAL A 8 -10.36 16.68 25.46
C VAL A 8 -9.40 15.50 25.64
N LEU A 9 -9.65 14.39 24.95
CA LEU A 9 -8.74 13.24 24.93
C LEU A 9 -7.39 13.59 24.30
N LEU A 10 -7.37 14.34 23.19
CA LEU A 10 -6.11 14.84 22.62
C LEU A 10 -5.33 15.72 23.59
N GLN A 11 -5.98 16.66 24.26
CA GLN A 11 -5.30 17.51 25.25
C GLN A 11 -4.74 16.71 26.42
N LYS A 12 -5.44 15.66 26.86
CA LYS A 12 -4.93 14.73 27.88
C LYS A 12 -3.72 13.96 27.37
N ALA A 13 -3.75 13.49 26.12
CA ALA A 13 -2.65 12.79 25.48
C ALA A 13 -1.42 13.69 25.31
N ASP A 14 -1.58 14.94 24.83
CA ASP A 14 -0.50 15.91 24.69
C ASP A 14 0.15 16.23 26.05
N LYS A 15 -0.66 16.39 27.11
CA LYS A 15 -0.17 16.60 28.49
C LYS A 15 0.58 15.38 29.02
N ALA A 16 0.07 14.16 28.76
CA ALA A 16 0.71 12.92 29.15
C ALA A 16 2.08 12.78 28.46
N LEU A 17 2.15 13.08 27.16
CA LEU A 17 3.38 13.07 26.39
C LEU A 17 4.41 14.08 26.92
N GLN A 18 3.99 15.33 27.18
CA GLN A 18 4.86 16.36 27.77
C GLN A 18 5.37 15.96 29.16
N SER A 19 4.54 15.31 29.97
CA SER A 19 4.93 14.81 31.29
C SER A 19 5.91 13.63 31.24
N ALA A 20 5.91 12.88 30.13
CA ALA A 20 6.85 11.79 29.87
C ALA A 20 8.18 12.31 29.31
N SER A 21 8.17 13.36 28.48
CA SER A 21 9.36 13.99 27.90
C SER A 21 10.06 14.99 28.82
N GLY A 22 9.35 15.58 29.79
CA GLY A 22 9.89 16.55 30.74
C GLY A 22 10.80 15.92 31.81
N GLY A 23 11.94 16.56 32.11
CA GLY A 23 12.98 16.11 33.05
C GLY A 23 12.56 15.87 34.51
N PHE A 24 11.27 15.96 34.85
CA PHE A 24 10.70 15.69 36.17
C PHE A 24 10.29 14.23 36.39
N SER A 25 10.65 13.29 35.50
CA SER A 25 10.35 11.86 35.68
C SER A 25 11.27 11.21 36.73
N PHE A 26 11.11 11.60 37.99
CA PHE A 26 11.83 11.09 39.17
C PHE A 26 11.11 9.92 39.87
N PHE A 27 9.86 9.57 39.46
CA PHE A 27 9.03 8.64 40.24
C PHE A 27 8.12 7.70 39.42
N GLY A 28 8.44 7.40 38.16
CA GLY A 28 7.63 6.44 37.39
C GLY A 28 8.33 5.98 36.12
N ASN A 29 8.06 4.72 35.73
CA ASN A 29 8.62 4.09 34.55
C ASN A 29 8.22 4.93 33.31
N LYS A 30 9.20 5.51 32.60
CA LYS A 30 8.93 6.43 31.47
C LYS A 30 8.14 5.76 30.36
N THR A 31 8.40 4.47 30.14
CA THR A 31 7.75 3.58 29.17
C THR A 31 6.24 3.53 29.38
N GLU A 32 5.76 3.28 30.60
CA GLU A 32 4.32 3.23 30.92
C GLU A 32 3.60 4.56 30.66
N LYS A 33 4.29 5.69 30.85
CA LYS A 33 3.71 7.01 30.54
C LYS A 33 3.57 7.24 29.04
N PHE A 34 4.52 6.75 28.24
CA PHE A 34 4.44 6.81 26.77
C PHE A 34 3.35 5.88 26.23
N GLU A 35 3.21 4.66 26.80
CA GLU A 35 2.11 3.74 26.47
C GLU A 35 0.75 4.37 26.76
N ASN A 36 0.56 4.93 27.96
CA ASN A 36 -0.68 5.60 28.33
C ASN A 36 -0.97 6.82 27.41
N ALA A 37 0.05 7.59 27.05
CA ALA A 37 -0.13 8.69 26.09
C ALA A 37 -0.57 8.18 24.71
N ALA A 38 0.05 7.11 24.21
CA ALA A 38 -0.31 6.50 22.93
C ALA A 38 -1.73 5.92 22.94
N ASP A 39 -2.14 5.26 24.02
CA ASP A 39 -3.51 4.75 24.22
C ASP A 39 -4.55 5.88 24.24
N LEU A 40 -4.24 7.02 24.86
CA LEU A 40 -5.12 8.19 24.84
C LEU A 40 -5.26 8.77 23.42
N TYR A 41 -4.18 8.79 22.63
CA TYR A 41 -4.24 9.20 21.22
C TYR A 41 -5.07 8.23 20.37
N THR A 42 -4.91 6.92 20.54
CA THR A 42 -5.70 5.93 19.78
C THR A 42 -7.18 5.98 20.16
N GLN A 43 -7.51 6.20 21.44
CA GLN A 43 -8.89 6.43 21.89
C GLN A 43 -9.47 7.71 21.27
N ALA A 44 -8.73 8.83 21.31
CA ALA A 44 -9.15 10.07 20.66
C ALA A 44 -9.41 9.87 19.16
N ALA A 45 -8.50 9.18 18.47
CA ALA A 45 -8.59 8.89 17.06
C ALA A 45 -9.81 8.04 16.71
N ASN A 46 -10.13 7.03 17.54
CA ASN A 46 -11.34 6.23 17.40
C ASN A 46 -12.61 7.08 17.57
N CYS A 47 -12.64 8.00 18.53
CA CYS A 47 -13.75 8.95 18.69
C CYS A 47 -13.89 9.89 17.48
N PHE A 48 -12.79 10.44 16.96
CA PHE A 48 -12.82 11.25 15.73
C PHE A 48 -13.31 10.46 14.51
N ARG A 49 -12.94 9.18 14.40
CA ARG A 49 -13.43 8.28 13.35
C ARG A 49 -14.95 8.11 13.41
N VAL A 50 -15.54 7.97 14.60
CA VAL A 50 -17.00 7.91 14.79
C VAL A 50 -17.66 9.23 14.38
N GLN A 51 -17.01 10.37 14.64
CA GLN A 51 -17.48 11.69 14.26
C GLN A 51 -17.22 12.05 12.78
N LYS A 52 -16.68 11.12 11.97
CA LYS A 52 -16.30 11.31 10.56
C LYS A 52 -15.23 12.39 10.33
N MET A 53 -14.51 12.78 11.37
CA MET A 53 -13.38 13.71 11.32
C MET A 53 -12.10 12.95 10.97
N ASN A 54 -11.98 12.57 9.70
CA ASN A 54 -10.93 11.64 9.27
C ASN A 54 -9.52 12.25 9.31
N LYS A 55 -9.36 13.54 9.01
CA LYS A 55 -8.05 14.21 9.01
C LYS A 55 -7.46 14.25 10.43
N GLU A 56 -8.29 14.64 11.40
CA GLU A 56 -7.91 14.73 12.80
C GLU A 56 -7.69 13.35 13.42
N ALA A 57 -8.51 12.36 13.05
CA ALA A 57 -8.33 10.97 13.45
C ALA A 57 -6.98 10.41 12.94
N GLY A 58 -6.67 10.61 11.67
CA GLY A 58 -5.40 10.17 11.08
C GLY A 58 -4.19 10.83 11.75
N ALA A 59 -4.24 12.15 11.98
CA ALA A 59 -3.17 12.88 12.65
C ALA A 59 -2.95 12.40 14.11
N ALA A 60 -4.04 12.06 14.81
CA ALA A 60 -3.97 11.47 16.14
C ALA A 60 -3.32 10.08 16.13
N PHE A 61 -3.66 9.23 15.15
CA PHE A 61 -3.00 7.92 15.00
C PHE A 61 -1.52 8.04 14.61
N GLU A 62 -1.14 9.02 13.79
CA GLU A 62 0.28 9.26 13.48
C GLU A 62 1.07 9.69 14.70
N LYS A 63 0.50 10.56 15.56
CA LYS A 63 1.11 10.90 16.84
C LYS A 63 1.31 9.67 17.73
N ALA A 64 0.29 8.81 17.83
CA ALA A 64 0.40 7.56 18.57
C ALA A 64 1.51 6.65 18.00
N ALA A 65 1.54 6.45 16.68
CA ALA A 65 2.55 5.63 16.01
C ALA A 65 3.97 6.18 16.18
N ALA A 66 4.15 7.51 16.14
CA ALA A 66 5.43 8.16 16.40
C ALA A 66 5.91 7.90 17.83
N ILE A 67 5.01 7.87 18.82
CA ILE A 67 5.35 7.54 20.21
C ILE A 67 5.81 6.09 20.32
N PHE A 68 5.07 5.14 19.73
CA PHE A 68 5.45 3.72 19.71
C PHE A 68 6.82 3.49 19.06
N THR A 69 7.10 4.19 17.97
CA THR A 69 8.36 4.04 17.23
C THR A 69 9.54 4.68 17.96
N LEU A 70 9.40 5.92 18.45
CA LEU A 70 10.52 6.71 18.97
C LEU A 70 10.81 6.47 20.45
N ASN A 71 9.78 6.16 21.26
CA ASN A 71 9.93 6.10 22.73
C ASN A 71 9.81 4.68 23.28
N LEU A 72 8.98 3.83 22.65
CA LEU A 72 8.69 2.48 23.13
C LEU A 72 9.49 1.42 22.37
N ASN A 73 10.01 1.75 21.18
CA ASN A 73 10.71 0.81 20.29
C ASN A 73 9.89 -0.46 20.00
N GLU A 74 8.57 -0.29 19.88
CA GLU A 74 7.60 -1.35 19.59
C GLU A 74 7.11 -1.21 18.13
N PRO A 75 7.88 -1.70 17.14
CA PRO A 75 7.56 -1.52 15.71
C PRO A 75 6.28 -2.26 15.31
N GLY A 76 5.89 -3.32 16.02
CA GLY A 76 4.67 -4.08 15.76
C GLY A 76 3.40 -3.25 16.01
N ASP A 77 3.34 -2.61 17.18
CA ASP A 77 2.20 -1.78 17.58
C ASP A 77 2.16 -0.44 16.84
N ALA A 78 3.33 0.13 16.53
CA ALA A 78 3.44 1.25 15.61
C ALA A 78 2.84 0.90 14.24
N ALA A 79 3.22 -0.24 13.65
CA ALA A 79 2.69 -0.66 12.35
C ALA A 79 1.18 -0.89 12.39
N ASN A 80 0.65 -1.54 13.42
CA ASN A 80 -0.79 -1.73 13.60
C ASN A 80 -1.53 -0.37 13.66
N THR A 81 -1.00 0.58 14.43
CA THR A 81 -1.56 1.93 14.57
C THR A 81 -1.54 2.69 13.24
N LEU A 82 -0.43 2.61 12.48
CA LEU A 82 -0.32 3.19 11.13
C LEU A 82 -1.32 2.56 10.15
N THR A 83 -1.63 1.26 10.27
CA THR A 83 -2.64 0.62 9.41
C THR A 83 -4.06 1.09 9.72
N GLU A 84 -4.37 1.43 10.97
CA GLU A 84 -5.64 2.07 11.32
C GLU A 84 -5.69 3.51 10.79
N ALA A 85 -4.58 4.26 10.89
CA ALA A 85 -4.47 5.60 10.29
C ALA A 85 -4.73 5.55 8.78
N PHE A 86 -4.13 4.58 8.07
CA PHE A 86 -4.33 4.36 6.64
C PHE A 86 -5.81 4.18 6.28
N LYS A 87 -6.57 3.39 7.05
CA LYS A 87 -8.01 3.16 6.79
C LYS A 87 -8.82 4.44 6.86
N VAL A 88 -8.42 5.37 7.72
CA VAL A 88 -9.08 6.66 7.90
C VAL A 88 -8.64 7.67 6.81
N TYR A 89 -7.35 7.71 6.50
CA TYR A 89 -6.82 8.62 5.48
C TYR A 89 -7.21 8.24 4.06
N ARG A 90 -7.42 6.95 3.75
CA ARG A 90 -7.71 6.47 2.38
C ARG A 90 -8.80 7.27 1.65
N LYS A 91 -9.84 7.73 2.35
CA LYS A 91 -10.96 8.50 1.76
C LYS A 91 -10.76 10.02 1.79
N SER A 92 -9.77 10.50 2.52
CA SER A 92 -9.65 11.92 2.88
C SER A 92 -8.44 12.54 2.19
N ASP A 93 -7.29 11.89 2.34
CA ASP A 93 -6.00 12.34 1.85
C ASP A 93 -5.18 11.10 1.42
N PRO A 94 -5.26 10.69 0.15
CA PRO A 94 -4.63 9.46 -0.32
C PRO A 94 -3.09 9.52 -0.34
N GLU A 95 -2.49 10.71 -0.47
CA GLU A 95 -1.04 10.89 -0.40
C GLU A 95 -0.49 10.61 1.01
N ASP A 96 -1.16 11.13 2.05
CA ASP A 96 -0.79 10.86 3.44
C ASP A 96 -1.03 9.39 3.79
N ALA A 97 -2.13 8.80 3.30
CA ALA A 97 -2.38 7.37 3.45
C ALA A 97 -1.21 6.53 2.88
N ALA A 98 -0.71 6.89 1.69
CA ALA A 98 0.41 6.19 1.06
C ALA A 98 1.71 6.32 1.86
N ARG A 99 2.03 7.52 2.36
CA ARG A 99 3.20 7.77 3.22
C ARG A 99 3.16 6.91 4.48
N VAL A 100 2.06 6.97 5.21
CA VAL A 100 1.84 6.24 6.48
C VAL A 100 1.96 4.73 6.26
N LEU A 101 1.35 4.22 5.18
CA LEU A 101 1.41 2.81 4.85
C LEU A 101 2.82 2.36 4.44
N GLN A 102 3.57 3.20 3.73
CA GLN A 102 4.97 2.91 3.37
C GLN A 102 5.86 2.77 4.61
N THR A 103 5.67 3.63 5.63
CA THR A 103 6.36 3.50 6.91
C THR A 103 5.97 2.19 7.62
N ALA A 104 4.69 1.84 7.64
CA ALA A 104 4.24 0.57 8.21
C ALA A 104 4.86 -0.66 7.51
N ILE A 105 4.97 -0.62 6.18
CA ILE A 105 5.60 -1.68 5.38
C ILE A 105 7.09 -1.82 5.74
N GLN A 106 7.81 -0.71 5.87
CA GLN A 106 9.22 -0.74 6.29
C GLN A 106 9.39 -1.41 7.66
N HIS A 107 8.50 -1.13 8.61
CA HIS A 107 8.49 -1.81 9.90
C HIS A 107 8.26 -3.33 9.74
N TYR A 108 7.24 -3.75 8.97
CA TYR A 108 7.00 -5.19 8.76
C TYR A 108 8.15 -5.91 8.06
N ILE A 109 8.86 -5.25 7.15
CA ILE A 109 10.07 -5.79 6.52
C ILE A 109 11.18 -5.95 7.55
N SER A 110 11.41 -4.95 8.40
CA SER A 110 12.43 -5.01 9.45
C SER A 110 12.16 -6.10 10.49
N THR A 111 10.88 -6.39 10.76
CA THR A 111 10.44 -7.48 11.64
C THR A 111 10.47 -8.86 10.95
N GLY A 112 10.73 -8.92 9.64
CA GLY A 112 10.76 -10.17 8.86
C GLY A 112 9.38 -10.74 8.50
N ASN A 113 8.31 -9.96 8.66
CA ASN A 113 6.94 -10.40 8.34
C ASN A 113 6.55 -10.02 6.90
N PHE A 114 7.14 -10.73 5.93
CA PHE A 114 6.95 -10.45 4.50
C PHE A 114 5.51 -10.64 4.03
N ARG A 115 4.77 -11.59 4.60
CA ARG A 115 3.36 -11.84 4.23
C ARG A 115 2.45 -10.66 4.56
N ARG A 116 2.62 -10.06 5.76
CA ARG A 116 1.89 -8.83 6.12
C ARG A 116 2.37 -7.66 5.29
N ALA A 117 3.69 -7.51 5.10
CA ALA A 117 4.25 -6.46 4.25
C ALA A 117 3.67 -6.51 2.83
N ALA A 118 3.53 -7.70 2.22
CA ALA A 118 2.94 -7.89 0.88
C ALA A 118 1.46 -7.51 0.83
N SER A 119 0.70 -7.84 1.86
CA SER A 119 -0.71 -7.44 1.98
C SER A 119 -0.86 -5.92 2.06
N HIS A 120 0.03 -5.24 2.80
CA HIS A 120 0.05 -3.79 2.87
C HIS A 120 0.57 -3.15 1.59
N GLN A 121 1.55 -3.75 0.93
CA GLN A 121 2.06 -3.31 -0.37
C GLN A 121 0.98 -3.36 -1.46
N GLN A 122 0.10 -4.37 -1.42
CA GLN A 122 -1.08 -4.42 -2.28
C GLN A 122 -2.03 -3.24 -2.02
N ASN A 123 -2.34 -2.94 -0.76
CA ASN A 123 -3.21 -1.81 -0.41
C ASN A 123 -2.60 -0.48 -0.86
N LEU A 124 -1.27 -0.35 -0.79
CA LEU A 124 -0.52 0.81 -1.28
C LEU A 124 -0.68 0.96 -2.80
N ALA A 125 -0.52 -0.14 -3.54
CA ALA A 125 -0.70 -0.15 -4.99
C ALA A 125 -2.14 0.21 -5.40
N GLU A 126 -3.15 -0.29 -4.66
CA GLU A 126 -4.56 0.05 -4.89
C GLU A 126 -4.84 1.53 -4.66
N VAL A 127 -4.22 2.17 -3.66
CA VAL A 127 -4.36 3.62 -3.43
C VAL A 127 -3.70 4.42 -4.56
N PHE A 128 -2.53 3.99 -5.05
CA PHE A 128 -1.90 4.64 -6.20
C PHE A 128 -2.74 4.53 -7.47
N GLU A 129 -3.37 3.38 -7.69
CA GLU A 129 -4.21 3.15 -8.87
C GLU A 129 -5.56 3.88 -8.78
N VAL A 130 -6.29 3.72 -7.66
CA VAL A 130 -7.68 4.19 -7.55
C VAL A 130 -7.77 5.67 -7.17
N GLU A 131 -6.98 6.10 -6.19
CA GLU A 131 -7.14 7.43 -5.59
C GLU A 131 -6.22 8.48 -6.24
N ILE A 132 -4.98 8.10 -6.56
CA ILE A 132 -3.96 9.02 -7.11
C ILE A 132 -3.94 8.97 -8.64
N GLY A 133 -4.25 7.81 -9.24
CA GLY A 133 -4.16 7.58 -10.68
C GLY A 133 -2.71 7.50 -11.20
N ASP A 134 -1.72 7.24 -10.33
CA ASP A 134 -0.33 7.04 -10.74
C ASP A 134 -0.06 5.56 -11.00
N GLU A 135 -0.37 5.13 -12.21
CA GLU A 135 -0.17 3.76 -12.69
C GLU A 135 1.29 3.31 -12.61
N THR A 136 2.25 4.24 -12.70
CA THR A 136 3.69 3.89 -12.71
C THR A 136 4.18 3.47 -11.34
N ARG A 137 3.76 4.18 -10.29
CA ARG A 137 4.06 3.80 -8.90
C ARG A 137 3.24 2.58 -8.48
N ALA A 138 1.98 2.48 -8.92
CA ALA A 138 1.15 1.32 -8.68
C ALA A 138 1.78 0.04 -9.26
N LEU A 139 2.30 0.09 -10.48
CA LEU A 139 2.97 -1.05 -11.13
C LEU A 139 4.16 -1.53 -10.31
N ALA A 140 5.08 -0.63 -9.94
CA ALA A 140 6.24 -0.98 -9.13
C ALA A 140 5.86 -1.52 -7.74
N ALA A 141 4.74 -1.05 -7.18
CA ALA A 141 4.23 -1.55 -5.91
C ALA A 141 3.61 -2.95 -6.04
N TYR A 142 2.83 -3.21 -7.10
CA TYR A 142 2.27 -4.53 -7.38
C TYR A 142 3.33 -5.58 -7.71
N GLU A 143 4.40 -5.21 -8.44
CA GLU A 143 5.54 -6.10 -8.71
C GLU A 143 6.20 -6.56 -7.41
N LYS A 144 6.56 -5.62 -6.52
CA LYS A 144 7.14 -5.95 -5.20
C LYS A 144 6.22 -6.82 -4.35
N ALA A 145 4.91 -6.55 -4.37
CA ALA A 145 3.94 -7.36 -3.65
C ALA A 145 3.89 -8.80 -4.21
N ALA A 146 3.92 -8.96 -5.53
CA ALA A 146 3.92 -10.26 -6.18
C ALA A 146 5.19 -11.07 -5.86
N GLU A 147 6.37 -10.44 -5.88
CA GLU A 147 7.64 -11.06 -5.50
C GLU A 147 7.64 -11.56 -4.04
N TRP A 148 7.10 -10.77 -3.11
CA TRP A 148 7.00 -11.20 -1.71
C TRP A 148 6.00 -12.35 -1.52
N PHE A 149 4.87 -12.36 -2.22
CA PHE A 149 3.94 -13.49 -2.18
C PHE A 149 4.51 -14.76 -2.83
N GLU A 150 5.31 -14.63 -3.89
CA GLU A 150 6.03 -15.74 -4.51
C GLU A 150 7.06 -16.33 -3.53
N GLY A 151 7.80 -15.48 -2.80
CA GLY A 151 8.73 -15.91 -1.74
C GLY A 151 8.05 -16.61 -0.55
N ASP A 152 6.80 -16.26 -0.24
CA ASP A 152 5.98 -16.90 0.82
C ASP A 152 5.26 -18.17 0.33
N ASN A 153 5.59 -18.66 -0.88
CA ASN A 153 4.96 -19.82 -1.53
C ASN A 153 3.43 -19.67 -1.72
N ALA A 154 2.94 -18.42 -1.79
CA ALA A 154 1.54 -18.09 -1.99
C ALA A 154 1.25 -17.80 -3.47
N GLU A 155 1.48 -18.80 -4.34
CA GLU A 155 1.39 -18.66 -5.80
C GLU A 155 0.04 -18.10 -6.28
N ALA A 156 -1.08 -18.50 -5.65
CA ALA A 156 -2.40 -18.00 -6.03
C ALA A 156 -2.56 -16.48 -5.82
N LEU A 157 -1.98 -15.95 -4.74
CA LEU A 157 -2.00 -14.51 -4.47
C LEU A 157 -1.01 -13.77 -5.38
N ALA A 158 0.20 -14.32 -5.56
CA ALA A 158 1.18 -13.76 -6.49
C ALA A 158 0.63 -13.66 -7.92
N ASN A 159 -0.01 -14.72 -8.40
CA ASN A 159 -0.61 -14.78 -9.74
C ASN A 159 -1.67 -13.69 -9.95
N LYS A 160 -2.52 -13.42 -8.94
CA LYS A 160 -3.50 -12.32 -9.00
C LYS A 160 -2.82 -10.97 -9.24
N HIS A 161 -1.70 -10.72 -8.56
CA HIS A 161 -1.00 -9.43 -8.62
C HIS A 161 -0.17 -9.31 -9.90
N PHE A 162 0.46 -10.39 -10.37
CA PHE A 162 1.15 -10.42 -11.66
C PHE A 162 0.20 -10.14 -12.84
N LEU A 163 -1.04 -10.62 -12.79
CA LEU A 163 -2.04 -10.27 -13.80
C LEU A 163 -2.36 -8.79 -13.79
N LYS A 164 -2.48 -8.19 -12.60
CA LYS A 164 -2.72 -6.75 -12.47
C LYS A 164 -1.55 -5.92 -12.98
N VAL A 165 -0.31 -6.34 -12.69
CA VAL A 165 0.91 -5.74 -13.29
C VAL A 165 0.88 -5.84 -14.80
N ALA A 166 0.50 -7.00 -15.35
CA ALA A 166 0.45 -7.21 -16.79
C ALA A 166 -0.63 -6.35 -17.46
N ASP A 167 -1.82 -6.23 -16.87
CA ASP A 167 -2.89 -5.36 -17.36
C ASP A 167 -2.44 -3.88 -17.33
N LEU A 168 -1.84 -3.40 -16.23
CA LEU A 168 -1.32 -2.04 -16.13
C LEU A 168 -0.16 -1.77 -17.10
N ALA A 169 0.75 -2.74 -17.28
CA ALA A 169 1.85 -2.63 -18.25
C ALA A 169 1.32 -2.56 -19.70
N ALA A 170 0.27 -3.32 -20.01
CA ALA A 170 -0.39 -3.29 -21.31
C ALA A 170 -1.06 -1.94 -21.59
N LEU A 171 -1.71 -1.33 -20.58
CA LEU A 171 -2.29 0.03 -20.69
C LEU A 171 -1.22 1.09 -20.95
N LYS A 172 -0.05 0.96 -20.31
CA LYS A 172 1.10 1.85 -20.52
C LYS A 172 1.80 1.66 -21.88
N GLY A 173 1.48 0.59 -22.61
CA GLY A 173 2.11 0.24 -23.89
C GLY A 173 3.41 -0.57 -23.78
N ASP A 174 3.77 -1.03 -22.57
CA ASP A 174 4.90 -1.96 -22.36
C ASP A 174 4.42 -3.42 -22.54
N TYR A 175 4.08 -3.74 -23.80
CA TYR A 175 3.54 -5.05 -24.16
C TYR A 175 4.53 -6.20 -23.93
N ALA A 176 5.84 -5.92 -23.95
CA ALA A 176 6.87 -6.93 -23.73
C ALA A 176 6.83 -7.46 -22.28
N LYS A 177 6.74 -6.55 -21.30
CA LYS A 177 6.60 -6.94 -19.89
C LYS A 177 5.25 -7.60 -19.61
N ALA A 178 4.17 -7.10 -20.22
CA ALA A 178 2.85 -7.69 -20.07
C ALA A 178 2.85 -9.17 -20.51
N VAL A 179 3.40 -9.48 -21.69
CA VAL A 179 3.48 -10.86 -22.20
C VAL A 179 4.33 -11.74 -21.29
N ALA A 180 5.51 -11.28 -20.86
CA ALA A 180 6.37 -12.05 -19.97
C ALA A 180 5.66 -12.43 -18.65
N ASN A 181 4.92 -11.48 -18.06
CA ASN A 181 4.15 -11.72 -16.84
C ASN A 181 2.96 -12.66 -17.08
N PHE A 182 2.20 -12.49 -18.17
CA PHE A 182 1.10 -13.40 -18.52
C PHE A 182 1.60 -14.84 -18.76
N GLU A 183 2.73 -15.02 -19.45
CA GLU A 183 3.32 -16.34 -19.66
C GLU A 183 3.81 -16.97 -18.35
N LYS A 184 4.41 -16.18 -17.45
CA LYS A 184 4.84 -16.65 -16.12
C LYS A 184 3.64 -17.18 -15.33
N VAL A 185 2.56 -16.40 -15.25
CA VAL A 185 1.32 -16.79 -14.54
C VAL A 185 0.67 -18.01 -15.19
N ALA A 186 0.63 -18.07 -16.52
CA ALA A 186 0.09 -19.21 -17.24
C ALA A 186 0.87 -20.50 -16.94
N LYS A 187 2.21 -20.45 -16.88
CA LYS A 187 3.06 -21.60 -16.54
C LYS A 187 2.84 -22.09 -15.12
N SER A 188 2.75 -21.20 -14.13
CA SER A 188 2.40 -21.58 -12.73
C SER A 188 0.98 -22.15 -12.65
N SER A 189 0.03 -21.61 -13.41
CA SER A 189 -1.37 -22.02 -13.35
C SER A 189 -1.71 -23.29 -14.14
N ILE A 190 -0.83 -23.75 -15.04
CA ILE A 190 -1.04 -24.97 -15.86
C ILE A 190 -1.16 -26.23 -14.99
N ASN A 191 -0.44 -26.27 -13.87
CA ASN A 191 -0.45 -27.43 -12.97
C ASN A 191 -1.74 -27.50 -12.12
N ASN A 192 -2.54 -26.42 -12.07
CA ASN A 192 -3.75 -26.37 -11.29
C ASN A 192 -5.00 -26.52 -12.18
N ASN A 193 -5.61 -27.71 -12.14
CA ASN A 193 -6.71 -28.08 -13.02
C ASN A 193 -7.96 -27.18 -12.88
N LEU A 194 -8.08 -26.47 -11.75
CA LEU A 194 -9.12 -25.45 -11.48
C LEU A 194 -8.97 -24.18 -12.36
N MET A 195 -7.75 -23.85 -12.78
CA MET A 195 -7.44 -22.61 -13.51
C MET A 195 -7.38 -22.79 -15.03
N LYS A 196 -7.76 -23.96 -15.57
CA LYS A 196 -7.67 -24.27 -17.01
C LYS A 196 -8.40 -23.26 -17.90
N TRP A 197 -9.53 -22.71 -17.44
CA TRP A 197 -10.28 -21.67 -18.15
C TRP A 197 -9.56 -20.32 -18.09
N SER A 198 -9.03 -19.96 -16.92
CA SER A 198 -8.26 -18.72 -16.73
C SER A 198 -6.97 -18.71 -17.54
N VAL A 199 -6.29 -19.85 -17.68
CA VAL A 199 -5.07 -19.98 -18.51
C VAL A 199 -5.34 -19.64 -19.98
N LYS A 200 -6.48 -20.08 -20.53
CA LYS A 200 -6.87 -19.71 -21.91
C LYS A 200 -7.06 -18.21 -22.05
N GLU A 201 -7.68 -17.56 -21.07
CA GLU A 201 -7.86 -16.12 -21.05
C GLU A 201 -6.50 -15.38 -21.00
N TYR A 202 -5.55 -15.86 -20.21
CA TYR A 202 -4.21 -15.27 -20.12
C TYR A 202 -3.45 -15.38 -21.45
N PHE A 203 -3.50 -16.53 -22.13
CA PHE A 203 -2.92 -16.68 -23.47
C PHE A 203 -3.62 -15.80 -24.51
N MET A 204 -4.94 -15.62 -24.40
CA MET A 204 -5.66 -14.69 -25.28
C MET A 204 -5.21 -13.25 -25.06
N LYS A 205 -5.09 -12.80 -23.81
CA LYS A 205 -4.57 -11.47 -23.48
C LYS A 205 -3.13 -11.27 -23.95
N ALA A 206 -2.27 -12.28 -23.79
CA ALA A 206 -0.88 -12.25 -24.26
C ALA A 206 -0.79 -12.15 -25.80
N THR A 207 -1.60 -12.93 -26.52
CA THR A 207 -1.64 -12.86 -28.00
C THR A 207 -2.18 -11.52 -28.50
N MET A 208 -3.17 -10.93 -27.83
CA MET A 208 -3.64 -9.56 -28.11
C MET A 208 -2.54 -8.52 -27.90
N CYS A 209 -1.78 -8.61 -26.79
CA CYS A 209 -0.64 -7.71 -26.54
C CYS A 209 0.44 -7.85 -27.63
N HIS A 210 0.72 -9.08 -28.07
CA HIS A 210 1.69 -9.33 -29.15
C HIS A 210 1.24 -8.76 -30.50
N LEU A 211 -0.07 -8.86 -30.80
CA LEU A 211 -0.66 -8.26 -31.99
C LEU A 211 -0.58 -6.72 -31.93
N ALA A 212 -0.93 -6.11 -30.79
CA ALA A 212 -0.86 -4.67 -30.59
C ALA A 212 0.56 -4.11 -30.75
N SER A 213 1.56 -4.83 -30.23
CA SER A 213 2.98 -4.51 -30.41
C SER A 213 3.39 -4.52 -31.89
N LYS A 214 3.01 -5.57 -32.64
CA LYS A 214 3.29 -5.65 -34.08
C LYS A 214 2.59 -4.56 -34.86
N VAL A 215 1.32 -4.26 -34.59
CA VAL A 215 0.58 -3.19 -35.27
C VAL A 215 1.24 -1.82 -35.03
N SER A 216 1.70 -1.54 -33.80
CA SER A 216 2.42 -0.29 -33.51
C SER A 216 3.74 -0.16 -34.28
N TYR A 217 4.47 -1.28 -34.44
CA TYR A 217 5.69 -1.31 -35.27
C TYR A 217 5.38 -1.08 -36.77
N TYR A 218 4.31 -1.68 -37.29
CA TYR A 218 3.90 -1.44 -38.69
C TYR A 218 3.41 -0.01 -38.94
N ALA A 219 2.69 0.60 -37.98
CA ALA A 219 2.22 1.98 -38.08
C ALA A 219 3.38 3.00 -38.05
N SER A 220 4.39 2.78 -37.21
CA SER A 220 5.59 3.63 -37.15
C SER A 220 6.51 3.50 -38.36
N SER A 221 6.52 2.34 -39.03
CA SER A 221 7.30 2.12 -40.26
C SER A 221 6.62 2.60 -41.55
N THR A 222 5.30 2.83 -41.54
CA THR A 222 4.54 3.35 -42.71
C THR A 222 4.37 4.87 -42.74
N LEU A 223 4.60 5.59 -41.62
CA LEU A 223 4.45 7.05 -41.55
C LEU A 223 5.67 7.92 -41.96
N PRO A 224 6.93 7.47 -42.10
CA PRO A 224 8.02 8.37 -42.50
C PRO A 224 7.99 8.78 -43.99
N THR A 225 7.14 8.17 -44.82
CA THR A 225 7.13 8.41 -46.28
C THR A 225 6.13 9.47 -46.75
N ALA A 226 5.19 9.92 -45.91
CA ALA A 226 4.18 10.91 -46.31
C ALA A 226 4.63 12.37 -46.16
N ALA A 227 5.78 12.65 -45.52
CA ALA A 227 6.24 14.01 -45.22
C ALA A 227 7.27 14.58 -46.23
N VAL A 228 7.63 13.87 -47.31
CA VAL A 228 8.69 14.29 -48.26
C VAL A 228 8.18 14.55 -49.69
N GLN A 229 6.86 14.78 -49.90
CA GLN A 229 6.31 15.05 -51.24
C GLN A 229 5.66 16.43 -51.43
N TYR A 230 5.89 17.37 -50.51
CA TYR A 230 5.58 18.79 -50.74
C TYR A 230 6.82 19.65 -50.54
N SER A 231 7.70 19.66 -51.54
CA SER A 231 8.73 20.67 -51.78
C SER A 231 8.94 20.81 -53.27
#